data_AF-A0AAU7Q2L6-F1
#
_entry.id   AF-A0AAU7Q2L6-F1
#
_cell.length_a   1.000
_cell.length_b   1.000
_cell.length_c   1.000
_cell.angle_alpha   90.00
_cell.angle_beta   90.00
_cell.angle_gamma   90.00
#
_symmetry.space_group_name_H-M   'P 1'
#
loop_
_entity.id
_entity.type
_entity.pdbx_description
1 polymer ?
#
loop_
_entity_poly.entity_id
_entity_poly.type
_entity_poly.pdbx_seq_one_letter_code
_entity_poly.pdbx_strand_id
1 'polypeptide(L)'
;MLNKEFEDYINNSDELTTEQKEQLKLYLNFNDSNRATYRESRTGLTLTQAANLVLAAAKNQKLDVDLLKCMLLMRLQEGNGACHLGMFNRIIYSLSCLEAKNNFTVEINAQVYERMPSITEEFLNRCESKKMKILKDNFDNFYSENDMDLEVKDSMGKLMEEAKQFVFNKLYIDYYNRYGQEVGRGPIKQKLKELITDEDIKESVNAVIDNIEIPAEPSTYLEKVKAFLGNVARFSAA
;
A
#
# COMPACT_ATOMS: atom_id res chain seq x y z
N MET A 1 -2.45 -37.09 0.02
CA MET A 1 -1.38 -36.66 -0.88
C MET A 1 -1.43 -35.15 -1.18
N LEU A 2 -0.27 -34.50 -1.21
CA LEU A 2 -0.06 -33.12 -1.65
C LEU A 2 -0.30 -32.99 -3.16
N ASN A 3 -0.72 -31.80 -3.60
CA ASN A 3 -0.88 -31.52 -5.03
C ASN A 3 0.46 -31.69 -5.75
N LYS A 4 0.47 -32.50 -6.82
CA LYS A 4 1.71 -32.86 -7.53
C LYS A 4 2.49 -31.66 -8.05
N GLU A 5 1.83 -30.63 -8.59
CA GLU A 5 2.53 -29.45 -9.09
C GLU A 5 3.24 -28.66 -7.98
N PHE A 6 2.65 -28.63 -6.78
CA PHE A 6 3.28 -27.96 -5.64
C PHE A 6 4.34 -28.83 -4.98
N GLU A 7 4.14 -30.14 -4.94
CA GLU A 7 5.16 -31.11 -4.55
C GLU A 7 6.40 -31.01 -5.45
N ASP A 8 6.21 -31.01 -6.77
CA ASP A 8 7.28 -30.84 -7.75
C ASP A 8 7.97 -29.47 -7.58
N TYR A 9 7.22 -28.42 -7.29
CA TYR A 9 7.78 -27.09 -7.00
C TYR A 9 8.68 -27.10 -5.76
N ILE A 10 8.24 -27.70 -4.65
CA ILE A 10 9.06 -27.81 -3.42
C ILE A 10 10.32 -28.64 -3.69
N ASN A 11 10.17 -29.79 -4.37
CA ASN A 11 11.29 -30.70 -4.64
C ASN A 11 12.36 -30.05 -5.52
N ASN A 12 11.95 -29.24 -6.50
CA ASN A 12 12.86 -28.56 -7.43
C ASN A 12 13.30 -27.16 -6.98
N SER A 13 12.83 -26.67 -5.83
CA SER A 13 13.22 -25.33 -5.33
C SER A 13 14.67 -25.31 -4.84
N ASP A 14 15.45 -24.34 -5.32
CA ASP A 14 16.81 -24.05 -4.84
C ASP A 14 16.82 -23.23 -3.54
N GLU A 15 15.67 -22.71 -3.12
CA GLU A 15 15.51 -21.91 -1.89
C GLU A 15 15.47 -22.79 -0.63
N LEU A 16 15.28 -24.10 -0.79
CA LEU A 16 15.29 -25.06 0.29
C LEU A 16 16.53 -25.95 0.23
N THR A 17 17.23 -26.02 1.37
CA THR A 17 18.22 -27.07 1.60
C THR A 17 17.55 -28.46 1.61
N THR A 18 18.33 -29.50 1.35
CA THR A 18 17.85 -30.90 1.43
C THR A 18 17.25 -31.20 2.80
N GLU A 19 17.85 -30.71 3.89
CA GLU A 19 17.32 -30.90 5.24
C GLU A 19 15.96 -30.23 5.43
N GLN A 20 15.77 -29.00 4.95
CA GLN A 20 14.47 -28.32 5.03
C GLN A 20 13.40 -29.07 4.23
N LYS A 21 13.73 -29.61 3.05
CA LYS A 21 12.80 -30.45 2.26
C LYS A 21 12.38 -31.69 3.05
N GLU A 22 13.31 -32.36 3.73
CA GLU A 22 13.00 -33.51 4.59
C GLU A 22 12.18 -33.11 5.84
N GLN A 23 12.42 -31.94 6.43
CA GLN A 23 11.61 -31.47 7.56
C GLN A 23 10.17 -31.15 7.13
N LEU A 24 9.95 -30.60 5.93
CA LEU A 24 8.60 -30.39 5.40
C LEU A 24 7.82 -31.70 5.24
N LYS A 25 8.50 -32.82 5.02
CA LYS A 25 7.88 -34.15 4.99
C LYS A 25 7.34 -34.60 6.35
N LEU A 26 7.69 -33.96 7.46
CA LEU A 26 7.04 -34.23 8.75
C LEU A 26 5.63 -33.62 8.84
N TYR A 27 5.35 -32.60 8.03
CA TYR A 27 4.14 -31.77 8.12
C TYR A 27 3.21 -31.91 6.92
N LEU A 28 3.77 -32.16 5.74
CA LEU A 28 3.04 -32.35 4.49
C LEU A 28 3.19 -33.78 3.99
N ASN A 29 2.12 -34.32 3.43
CA ASN A 29 2.09 -35.68 2.91
C ASN A 29 2.51 -35.73 1.43
N PHE A 30 3.79 -36.00 1.19
CA PHE A 30 4.41 -36.16 -0.15
C PHE A 30 4.19 -37.59 -0.64
N ASN A 31 3.54 -37.78 -1.79
CA ASN A 31 3.30 -39.11 -2.41
C ASN A 31 2.86 -40.26 -1.45
N ASP A 32 2.11 -39.96 -0.38
CA ASP A 32 1.71 -40.92 0.67
C ASP A 32 2.89 -41.63 1.39
N SER A 33 4.11 -41.11 1.22
CA SER A 33 5.36 -41.70 1.71
C SER A 33 5.58 -41.53 3.22
N ASN A 34 5.02 -40.48 3.81
CA ASN A 34 5.43 -39.95 5.10
C ASN A 34 4.29 -39.74 6.10
N ARG A 35 3.04 -40.07 5.74
CA ARG A 35 1.84 -40.08 6.61
C ARG A 35 1.76 -38.87 7.58
N ALA A 36 2.00 -37.66 7.11
CA ALA A 36 1.82 -36.47 7.94
C ALA A 36 0.35 -36.32 8.38
N THR A 37 0.07 -36.54 9.67
CA THR A 37 -1.31 -36.64 10.21
C THR A 37 -1.71 -35.49 11.12
N TYR A 38 -0.87 -34.49 11.34
CA TYR A 38 -1.25 -33.33 12.14
C TYR A 38 -2.50 -32.66 11.55
N ARG A 39 -3.50 -32.43 12.40
CA ARG A 39 -4.76 -31.78 12.04
C ARG A 39 -4.95 -30.55 12.91
N GLU A 40 -5.35 -29.45 12.28
CA GLU A 40 -5.70 -28.25 13.01
C GLU A 40 -7.00 -28.47 13.80
N SER A 41 -7.03 -28.00 15.05
CA SER A 41 -8.07 -28.28 16.04
C SER A 41 -9.48 -27.82 15.68
N ARG A 42 -9.63 -26.70 14.98
CA ARG A 42 -10.94 -26.08 14.66
C ARG A 42 -11.54 -26.63 13.38
N THR A 43 -10.71 -26.86 12.36
CA THR A 43 -11.13 -27.26 11.02
C THR A 43 -11.00 -28.77 10.78
N GLY A 44 -10.17 -29.47 11.57
CA GLY A 44 -9.87 -30.89 11.39
C GLY A 44 -9.04 -31.21 10.14
N LEU A 45 -8.61 -30.17 9.41
CA LEU A 45 -7.83 -30.28 8.19
C LEU A 45 -6.35 -30.50 8.51
N THR A 46 -5.71 -31.37 7.74
CA THR A 46 -4.25 -31.46 7.70
C THR A 46 -3.66 -30.28 6.94
N LEU A 47 -2.39 -29.97 7.17
CA LEU A 47 -1.67 -28.93 6.42
C LEU A 47 -1.64 -29.23 4.92
N THR A 48 -1.56 -30.50 4.54
CA THR A 48 -1.68 -30.93 3.14
C THR A 48 -3.04 -30.61 2.55
N GLN A 49 -4.11 -30.89 3.27
CA GLN A 49 -5.46 -30.55 2.82
C GLN A 49 -5.65 -29.04 2.70
N ALA A 50 -5.11 -28.27 3.65
CA ALA A 50 -5.14 -26.81 3.61
C ALA A 50 -4.39 -26.26 2.37
N ALA A 51 -3.16 -26.71 2.12
CA ALA A 51 -2.37 -26.28 0.97
C ALA A 51 -3.05 -26.64 -0.36
N ASN A 52 -3.58 -27.86 -0.48
CA ASN A 52 -4.32 -28.28 -1.65
C ASN A 52 -5.60 -27.46 -1.86
N LEU A 53 -6.33 -27.14 -0.79
CA LEU A 53 -7.54 -26.32 -0.85
C LEU A 53 -7.22 -24.92 -1.35
N VAL A 54 -6.17 -24.29 -0.81
CA VAL A 54 -5.72 -22.94 -1.20
C VAL A 54 -5.28 -22.91 -2.67
N LEU A 55 -4.50 -23.90 -3.12
CA LEU A 55 -4.11 -24.01 -4.53
C LEU A 55 -5.30 -24.23 -5.46
N ALA A 56 -6.25 -25.09 -5.07
CA ALA A 56 -7.45 -25.35 -5.85
C ALA A 56 -8.35 -24.10 -5.93
N ALA A 57 -8.50 -23.37 -4.83
CA ALA A 57 -9.26 -22.13 -4.79
C ALA A 57 -8.62 -21.07 -5.70
N ALA A 58 -7.30 -20.89 -5.66
CA ALA A 58 -6.60 -19.95 -6.54
C ALA A 58 -6.75 -20.30 -8.03
N LYS A 59 -6.63 -21.58 -8.38
CA LYS A 59 -6.88 -22.07 -9.75
C LYS A 59 -8.30 -21.76 -10.21
N ASN A 60 -9.30 -22.05 -9.36
CA ASN A 60 -10.71 -21.78 -9.68
C ASN A 60 -10.98 -20.28 -9.85
N GLN A 61 -10.31 -19.44 -9.06
CA GLN A 61 -10.39 -17.99 -9.13
C GLN A 61 -9.50 -17.37 -10.22
N LYS A 62 -8.76 -18.18 -11.00
CA LYS A 62 -7.80 -17.72 -12.03
C LYS A 62 -6.73 -16.75 -11.50
N LEU A 63 -6.32 -16.93 -10.25
CA LEU A 63 -5.23 -16.15 -9.62
C LEU A 63 -3.85 -16.65 -10.11
N ASP A 64 -2.80 -15.88 -9.82
CA ASP A 64 -1.43 -16.28 -10.10
C ASP A 64 -1.00 -17.46 -9.20
N VAL A 65 -1.10 -18.67 -9.77
CA VAL A 65 -0.81 -19.92 -9.07
C VAL A 65 0.69 -20.09 -8.79
N ASP A 66 1.57 -19.55 -9.63
CA ASP A 66 3.01 -19.69 -9.44
C ASP A 66 3.50 -18.76 -8.33
N LEU A 67 2.97 -17.53 -8.27
CA LEU A 67 3.15 -16.66 -7.11
C LEU A 67 2.61 -17.31 -5.83
N LEU A 68 1.44 -17.97 -5.89
CA LEU A 68 0.90 -18.69 -4.73
C LEU A 68 1.83 -19.79 -4.22
N LYS A 69 2.40 -20.60 -5.13
CA LYS A 69 3.35 -21.65 -4.75
C LYS A 69 4.57 -21.06 -4.05
N CYS A 70 5.11 -19.95 -4.54
CA CYS A 70 6.19 -19.22 -3.89
C CYS A 70 5.80 -18.73 -2.48
N MET A 71 4.62 -18.10 -2.34
CA MET A 71 4.12 -17.64 -1.05
C MET A 71 3.93 -18.80 -0.05
N LEU A 72 3.33 -19.90 -0.49
CA LEU A 72 3.15 -21.10 0.33
C LEU A 72 4.50 -21.67 0.78
N LEU A 73 5.49 -21.71 -0.12
CA LEU A 73 6.85 -22.16 0.19
C LEU A 73 7.49 -21.28 1.29
N MET A 74 7.43 -19.95 1.17
CA MET A 74 7.92 -19.04 2.20
C MET A 74 7.20 -19.26 3.55
N ARG A 75 5.87 -19.41 3.55
CA ARG A 75 5.11 -19.67 4.79
C ARG A 75 5.48 -20.99 5.46
N LEU A 76 5.81 -22.01 4.67
CA LEU A 76 6.29 -23.29 5.17
C LEU A 76 7.71 -23.18 5.74
N GLN A 77 8.60 -22.41 5.10
CA GLN A 77 9.93 -22.11 5.61
C GLN A 77 9.88 -21.36 6.95
N GLU A 78 9.07 -20.30 7.05
CA GLU A 78 8.88 -19.52 8.29
C GLU A 78 8.41 -20.40 9.46
N GLY A 79 7.62 -21.44 9.17
CA GLY A 79 7.12 -22.37 10.18
C GLY A 79 8.08 -23.51 10.54
N ASN A 80 9.14 -23.69 9.76
CA ASN A 80 10.05 -24.83 9.90
C ASN A 80 10.93 -24.67 11.15
N GLY A 81 10.87 -25.64 12.07
CA GLY A 81 11.68 -25.68 13.29
C GLY A 81 11.10 -25.04 14.56
N ALA A 82 10.08 -24.17 14.49
CA ALA A 82 9.62 -23.44 15.68
C ALA A 82 8.09 -23.33 15.90
N CYS A 83 7.23 -23.55 14.90
CA CYS A 83 5.81 -23.21 15.04
C CYS A 83 4.88 -24.11 14.23
N HIS A 84 4.64 -25.35 14.71
CA HIS A 84 3.42 -26.09 14.35
C HIS A 84 2.16 -25.25 14.66
N LEU A 85 2.24 -24.40 15.70
CA LEU A 85 1.25 -23.40 16.05
C LEU A 85 1.24 -22.25 15.03
N GLY A 86 0.28 -22.31 14.11
CA GLY A 86 -0.02 -21.23 13.16
C GLY A 86 0.44 -21.46 11.73
N MET A 87 1.10 -22.59 11.41
CA MET A 87 1.41 -22.95 10.02
C MET A 87 0.13 -23.11 9.19
N PHE A 88 -0.93 -23.68 9.78
CA PHE A 88 -2.24 -23.77 9.15
C PHE A 88 -2.79 -22.39 8.74
N ASN A 89 -2.81 -21.43 9.67
CA ASN A 89 -3.30 -20.07 9.40
C ASN A 89 -2.49 -19.41 8.29
N ARG A 90 -1.15 -19.52 8.31
CA ARG A 90 -0.30 -18.95 7.26
C ARG A 90 -0.61 -19.53 5.87
N ILE A 91 -0.86 -20.84 5.78
CA ILE A 91 -1.28 -21.48 4.53
C ILE A 91 -2.63 -20.89 4.06
N ILE A 92 -3.64 -20.86 4.93
CA ILE A 92 -4.97 -20.35 4.56
C ILE A 92 -4.93 -18.87 4.15
N TYR A 93 -4.20 -18.03 4.89
CA TYR A 93 -4.06 -16.61 4.56
C TYR A 93 -3.21 -16.31 3.32
N SER A 94 -2.45 -17.28 2.81
CA SER A 94 -1.71 -17.11 1.55
C SER A 94 -2.64 -16.87 0.36
N LEU A 95 -3.86 -17.44 0.39
CA LEU A 95 -4.88 -17.15 -0.62
C LEU A 95 -5.38 -15.70 -0.51
N SER A 96 -5.60 -15.22 0.71
CA SER A 96 -6.06 -13.84 0.95
C SER A 96 -5.07 -12.83 0.38
N CYS A 97 -3.78 -13.11 0.39
CA CYS A 97 -2.75 -12.26 -0.22
C CYS A 97 -2.80 -12.22 -1.76
N LEU A 98 -3.61 -13.04 -2.41
CA LEU A 98 -3.80 -13.04 -3.86
C LEU A 98 -5.19 -12.54 -4.28
N GLU A 99 -6.13 -12.51 -3.33
CA GLU A 99 -7.45 -11.94 -3.56
C GLU A 99 -7.34 -10.42 -3.53
N ALA A 100 -7.46 -9.78 -4.70
CA ALA A 100 -7.39 -8.32 -4.85
C ALA A 100 -8.29 -7.55 -3.85
N LYS A 101 -9.44 -8.13 -3.45
CA LYS A 101 -10.34 -7.54 -2.43
C LYS A 101 -9.75 -7.55 -1.02
N ASN A 102 -9.08 -8.63 -0.63
CA ASN A 102 -8.43 -8.73 0.67
C ASN A 102 -7.16 -7.88 0.70
N ASN A 103 -6.36 -7.90 -0.37
CA ASN A 103 -5.20 -7.01 -0.54
C ASN A 103 -5.62 -5.55 -0.46
N PHE A 104 -6.67 -5.16 -1.17
CA PHE A 104 -7.24 -3.82 -1.07
C PHE A 104 -7.61 -3.46 0.37
N THR A 105 -8.30 -4.35 1.09
CA THR A 105 -8.77 -4.08 2.47
C THR A 105 -7.62 -3.95 3.45
N VAL A 106 -6.55 -4.75 3.30
CA VAL A 106 -5.38 -4.70 4.17
C VAL A 106 -4.50 -3.49 3.82
N GLU A 107 -4.19 -3.29 2.55
CA GLU A 107 -3.28 -2.23 2.11
C GLU A 107 -3.88 -0.84 2.28
N ILE A 108 -5.15 -0.63 1.93
CA ILE A 108 -5.71 0.72 1.88
C ILE A 108 -5.71 1.42 3.24
N ASN A 109 -5.90 0.68 4.34
CA ASN A 109 -5.93 1.29 5.67
C ASN A 109 -4.53 1.76 6.13
N ALA A 110 -3.45 1.11 5.71
CA ALA A 110 -2.09 1.49 6.12
C ALA A 110 -1.45 2.47 5.12
N GLN A 111 -1.47 2.12 3.83
CA GLN A 111 -0.75 2.86 2.79
C GLN A 111 -1.35 4.24 2.50
N VAL A 112 -2.63 4.49 2.79
CA VAL A 112 -3.21 5.83 2.63
C VAL A 112 -2.51 6.82 3.56
N TYR A 113 -2.37 6.49 4.85
CA TYR A 113 -1.69 7.34 5.83
C TYR A 113 -0.20 7.48 5.54
N GLU A 114 0.49 6.39 5.17
CA GLU A 114 1.92 6.45 4.83
C GLU A 114 2.23 7.36 3.63
N ARG A 115 1.30 7.42 2.66
CA ARG A 115 1.53 8.17 1.41
C ARG A 115 0.99 9.58 1.45
N MET A 116 0.03 9.87 2.32
CA MET A 116 -0.63 11.17 2.39
C MET A 116 0.35 12.34 2.53
N PRO A 117 1.37 12.30 3.41
CA PRO A 117 2.35 13.39 3.53
C PRO A 117 3.09 13.67 2.21
N SER A 118 3.59 12.63 1.54
CA SER A 118 4.33 12.79 0.27
C SER A 118 3.47 13.37 -0.86
N ILE A 119 2.19 13.01 -0.92
CA ILE A 119 1.26 13.53 -1.93
C ILE A 119 0.87 14.97 -1.60
N THR A 120 0.70 15.28 -0.32
CA THR A 120 0.46 16.65 0.17
C THR A 120 1.66 17.54 -0.11
N GLU A 121 2.89 17.06 0.09
CA GLU A 121 4.11 17.76 -0.29
C GLU A 121 4.16 18.03 -1.81
N GLU A 122 3.78 17.06 -2.65
CA GLU A 122 3.66 17.26 -4.11
C GLU A 122 2.67 18.39 -4.46
N PHE A 123 1.52 18.44 -3.77
CA PHE A 123 0.53 19.51 -3.93
C PHE A 123 1.11 20.87 -3.54
N LEU A 124 1.68 20.95 -2.34
CA LEU A 124 2.20 22.19 -1.76
C LEU A 124 3.37 22.76 -2.58
N ASN A 125 4.27 21.92 -3.09
CA ASN A 125 5.34 22.34 -4.01
C ASN A 125 4.83 22.95 -5.33
N ARG A 126 3.55 22.74 -5.68
CA ARG A 126 2.90 23.34 -6.86
C ARG A 126 2.07 24.57 -6.52
N CYS A 127 1.89 24.88 -5.24
CA CYS A 127 1.17 26.08 -4.83
C CYS A 127 1.96 27.32 -5.20
N GLU A 128 1.25 28.38 -5.57
CA GLU A 128 1.85 29.70 -5.80
C GLU A 128 2.55 30.20 -4.51
N SER A 129 3.71 30.83 -4.64
CA SER A 129 4.51 31.31 -3.50
C SER A 129 3.71 32.16 -2.51
N LYS A 130 2.77 32.98 -3.01
CA LYS A 130 1.88 33.79 -2.17
C LYS A 130 0.93 32.93 -1.32
N LYS A 131 0.30 31.90 -1.91
CA LYS A 131 -0.55 30.96 -1.18
C LYS A 131 0.25 30.16 -0.16
N MET A 132 1.46 29.73 -0.52
CA MET A 132 2.36 29.02 0.39
C MET A 132 2.75 29.88 1.59
N LYS A 133 3.06 31.16 1.36
CA LYS A 133 3.39 32.09 2.43
C LYS A 133 2.22 32.31 3.38
N ILE A 134 1.01 32.54 2.84
CA ILE A 134 -0.21 32.66 3.66
C ILE A 134 -0.41 31.41 4.50
N LEU A 135 -0.24 30.23 3.91
CA LEU A 135 -0.35 28.96 4.62
C LEU A 135 0.65 28.87 5.77
N LYS A 136 1.96 29.05 5.50
CA LYS A 136 3.01 28.99 6.52
C LYS A 136 2.82 29.97 7.66
N ASP A 137 2.49 31.22 7.35
CA ASP A 137 2.37 32.28 8.35
C ASP A 137 1.14 32.11 9.26
N ASN A 138 0.13 31.32 8.83
CA ASN A 138 -1.18 31.25 9.49
C ASN A 138 -1.65 29.83 9.86
N PHE A 139 -0.88 28.78 9.55
CA PHE A 139 -1.30 27.38 9.70
C PHE A 139 -1.81 27.06 11.11
N ASP A 140 -0.98 27.31 12.13
CA ASP A 140 -1.34 27.06 13.52
C ASP A 140 -2.54 27.90 13.97
N ASN A 141 -2.57 29.16 13.53
CA ASN A 141 -3.64 30.09 13.88
C ASN A 141 -5.00 29.64 13.34
N PHE A 142 -5.04 29.04 12.15
CA PHE A 142 -6.27 28.59 11.50
C PHE A 142 -6.98 27.47 12.26
N TYR A 143 -6.22 26.65 12.97
CA TYR A 143 -6.74 25.57 13.81
C TYR A 143 -6.81 25.91 15.30
N SER A 144 -6.48 27.16 15.66
CA SER A 144 -6.60 27.69 17.02
C SER A 144 -7.86 28.54 17.17
N GLU A 145 -8.32 28.78 18.40
CA GLU A 145 -9.45 29.70 18.68
C GLU A 145 -9.10 31.20 18.51
N ASN A 146 -7.97 31.52 17.84
CA ASN A 146 -7.52 32.89 17.65
C ASN A 146 -8.35 33.64 16.59
N ASP A 147 -8.49 34.95 16.79
CA ASP A 147 -9.09 35.84 15.79
C ASP A 147 -8.17 35.93 14.57
N MET A 148 -8.65 35.42 13.45
CA MET A 148 -8.02 35.47 12.14
C MET A 148 -8.87 36.32 11.20
N ASP A 149 -8.20 37.08 10.32
CA ASP A 149 -8.88 37.81 9.25
C ASP A 149 -9.73 36.85 8.39
N LEU A 150 -10.97 37.25 8.11
CA LEU A 150 -11.94 36.40 7.42
C LEU A 150 -11.49 36.02 6.00
N GLU A 151 -10.83 36.93 5.26
CA GLU A 151 -10.35 36.63 3.91
C GLU A 151 -9.18 35.63 3.96
N VAL A 152 -8.30 35.75 4.96
CA VAL A 152 -7.22 34.78 5.20
C VAL A 152 -7.81 33.42 5.56
N LYS A 153 -8.78 33.37 6.47
CA LYS A 153 -9.46 32.14 6.89
C LYS A 153 -10.16 31.44 5.72
N ASP A 154 -10.89 32.18 4.89
CA ASP A 154 -11.54 31.65 3.69
C ASP A 154 -10.52 31.12 2.67
N SER A 155 -9.41 31.84 2.49
CA SER A 155 -8.33 31.44 1.58
C SER A 155 -7.66 30.15 2.03
N MET A 156 -7.43 29.99 3.34
CA MET A 156 -6.89 28.77 3.93
C MET A 156 -7.86 27.61 3.82
N GLY A 157 -9.14 27.82 4.12
CA GLY A 157 -10.17 26.80 3.97
C GLY A 157 -10.22 26.25 2.54
N LYS A 158 -10.18 27.13 1.53
CA LYS A 158 -10.09 26.72 0.11
C LYS A 158 -8.82 25.92 -0.17
N LEU A 159 -7.67 26.34 0.36
CA LEU A 159 -6.41 25.65 0.14
C LEU A 159 -6.40 24.25 0.75
N MET A 160 -6.98 24.07 1.93
CA MET A 160 -7.11 22.76 2.57
C MET A 160 -8.06 21.83 1.80
N GLU A 161 -9.17 22.35 1.28
CA GLU A 161 -10.07 21.58 0.40
C GLU A 161 -9.39 21.20 -0.93
N GLU A 162 -8.61 22.11 -1.53
CA GLU A 162 -7.80 21.82 -2.72
C GLU A 162 -6.78 20.70 -2.44
N ALA A 163 -6.09 20.74 -1.30
CA ALA A 163 -5.14 19.71 -0.87
C ALA A 163 -5.83 18.35 -0.69
N LYS A 164 -6.97 18.33 0.02
CA LYS A 164 -7.79 17.13 0.24
C LYS A 164 -8.22 16.50 -1.07
N GLN A 165 -8.73 17.31 -2.00
CA GLN A 165 -9.18 16.84 -3.30
C GLN A 165 -8.02 16.32 -4.15
N PHE A 166 -6.85 16.96 -4.08
CA PHE A 166 -5.65 16.51 -4.77
C PHE A 166 -5.18 15.15 -4.28
N VAL A 167 -5.05 14.99 -2.95
CA VAL A 167 -4.70 13.72 -2.29
C VAL A 167 -5.69 12.62 -2.68
N PHE A 168 -6.99 12.91 -2.57
CA PHE A 168 -8.05 11.99 -2.95
C PHE A 168 -7.90 11.51 -4.40
N ASN A 169 -7.72 12.43 -5.34
CA ASN A 169 -7.63 12.10 -6.76
C ASN A 169 -6.42 11.23 -7.08
N LYS A 170 -5.26 11.54 -6.49
CA LYS A 170 -4.03 10.78 -6.68
C LYS A 170 -4.17 9.34 -6.16
N LEU A 171 -4.64 9.18 -4.93
CA LEU A 171 -4.85 7.87 -4.33
C LEU A 171 -5.94 7.09 -5.07
N TYR A 172 -7.03 7.75 -5.47
CA TYR A 172 -8.11 7.10 -6.21
C TYR A 172 -7.64 6.51 -7.53
N ILE A 173 -6.89 7.26 -8.35
CA ILE A 173 -6.37 6.75 -9.62
C ILE A 173 -5.49 5.53 -9.39
N ASP A 174 -4.60 5.59 -8.40
CA ASP A 174 -3.67 4.52 -8.12
C ASP A 174 -4.37 3.23 -7.61
N TYR A 175 -5.24 3.34 -6.61
CA TYR A 175 -6.03 2.18 -6.15
C TYR A 175 -6.98 1.66 -7.22
N TYR A 176 -7.54 2.53 -8.06
CA TYR A 176 -8.37 2.10 -9.18
C TYR A 176 -7.56 1.35 -10.23
N ASN A 177 -6.33 1.77 -10.53
CA ASN A 177 -5.47 1.05 -11.48
C ASN A 177 -5.08 -0.33 -10.94
N ARG A 178 -4.83 -0.45 -9.62
CA ARG A 178 -4.43 -1.71 -8.98
C ARG A 178 -5.59 -2.67 -8.75
N TYR A 179 -6.75 -2.18 -8.31
CA TYR A 179 -7.84 -3.03 -7.82
C TYR A 179 -9.19 -2.76 -8.51
N GLY A 180 -9.27 -1.81 -9.43
CA GLY A 180 -10.55 -1.32 -9.98
C GLY A 180 -11.36 -2.37 -10.73
N GLN A 181 -10.72 -3.38 -11.33
CA GLN A 181 -11.41 -4.48 -11.99
C GLN A 181 -12.13 -5.40 -11.00
N GLU A 182 -11.50 -5.70 -9.86
CA GLU A 182 -11.97 -6.70 -8.90
C GLU A 182 -12.82 -6.09 -7.76
N VAL A 183 -12.45 -4.91 -7.29
CA VAL A 183 -13.11 -4.23 -6.16
C VAL A 183 -14.21 -3.28 -6.65
N GLY A 184 -14.01 -2.67 -7.82
CA GLY A 184 -14.94 -1.69 -8.40
C GLY A 184 -14.75 -0.26 -7.86
N ARG A 185 -15.25 0.70 -8.64
CA ARG A 185 -15.07 2.15 -8.39
C ARG A 185 -15.72 2.64 -7.10
N GLY A 186 -16.94 2.17 -6.83
CA GLY A 186 -17.75 2.61 -5.69
C GLY A 186 -17.08 2.32 -4.34
N PRO A 187 -16.71 1.06 -4.06
CA PRO A 187 -16.05 0.70 -2.81
C PRO A 187 -14.71 1.40 -2.59
N ILE A 188 -13.87 1.53 -3.63
CA ILE A 188 -12.60 2.28 -3.55
C ILE A 188 -12.86 3.74 -3.18
N LYS A 189 -13.79 4.38 -3.88
CA LYS A 189 -14.17 5.79 -3.64
C LYS A 189 -14.68 6.00 -2.22
N GLN A 190 -15.55 5.12 -1.74
CA GLN A 190 -16.11 5.22 -0.40
C GLN A 190 -15.02 5.06 0.66
N LYS A 191 -14.17 4.04 0.53
CA LYS A 191 -13.12 3.78 1.51
C LYS A 191 -12.10 4.91 1.60
N LEU A 192 -11.71 5.50 0.47
CA LEU A 192 -10.84 6.67 0.47
C LEU A 192 -11.49 7.89 1.12
N LYS A 193 -12.80 8.09 0.97
CA LYS A 193 -13.52 9.17 1.66
C LYS A 193 -13.59 8.96 3.17
N GLU A 194 -13.67 7.71 3.62
CA GLU A 194 -13.63 7.38 5.05
C GLU A 194 -12.25 7.64 5.66
N LEU A 195 -11.17 7.44 4.90
CA LEU A 195 -9.78 7.55 5.36
C LEU A 195 -9.13 8.92 5.16
N ILE A 196 -9.69 9.78 4.31
CA ILE A 196 -9.14 11.11 3.99
C ILE A 196 -10.09 12.16 4.57
N THR A 197 -9.90 12.48 5.85
CA THR A 197 -10.65 13.49 6.57
C THR A 197 -9.91 14.83 6.60
N ASP A 198 -10.56 15.87 7.11
CA ASP A 198 -9.94 17.20 7.25
C ASP A 198 -8.79 17.18 8.26
N GLU A 199 -8.91 16.36 9.31
CA GLU A 199 -7.84 16.20 10.31
C GLU A 199 -6.63 15.48 9.71
N ASP A 200 -6.83 14.44 8.89
CA ASP A 200 -5.73 13.71 8.25
C ASP A 200 -4.95 14.62 7.27
N ILE A 201 -5.66 15.51 6.58
CA ILE A 201 -5.04 16.51 5.69
C ILE A 201 -4.28 17.55 6.50
N LYS A 202 -4.84 18.04 7.61
CA LYS A 202 -4.14 18.93 8.54
C LYS A 202 -2.85 18.28 9.05
N GLU A 203 -2.90 17.05 9.55
CA GLU A 203 -1.71 16.33 10.02
C GLU A 203 -0.67 16.15 8.90
N SER A 204 -1.13 15.80 7.69
CA SER A 204 -0.26 15.65 6.53
C SER A 204 0.41 16.95 6.11
N VAL A 205 -0.30 18.08 6.15
CA VAL A 205 0.27 19.41 5.88
C VAL A 205 1.28 19.76 6.97
N ASN A 206 0.92 19.59 8.24
CA ASN A 206 1.80 19.86 9.38
C ASN A 206 3.12 19.08 9.29
N ALA A 207 3.08 17.83 8.84
CA ALA A 207 4.25 16.98 8.71
C ALA A 207 5.27 17.45 7.66
N VAL A 208 4.84 18.22 6.65
CA VAL A 208 5.68 18.57 5.49
C VAL A 208 5.89 20.05 5.30
N ILE A 209 4.99 20.90 5.82
CA ILE A 209 4.94 22.33 5.50
C ILE A 209 6.27 23.04 5.78
N ASP A 210 6.90 22.78 6.92
CA ASP A 210 8.15 23.43 7.30
C ASP A 210 9.29 23.16 6.31
N ASN A 211 9.32 21.96 5.73
CA ASN A 211 10.36 21.52 4.79
C ASN A 211 10.21 22.13 3.39
N ILE A 212 9.10 22.79 3.08
CA ILE A 212 8.84 23.35 1.75
C ILE A 212 9.47 24.73 1.62
N GLU A 213 10.44 24.87 0.72
CA GLU A 213 11.04 26.16 0.42
C GLU A 213 10.07 27.05 -0.37
N ILE A 214 9.86 28.28 0.09
CA ILE A 214 9.14 29.29 -0.69
C ILE A 214 10.16 29.92 -1.64
N PRO A 215 10.02 29.77 -2.97
CA PRO A 215 10.91 30.43 -3.90
C PRO A 215 10.85 31.95 -3.69
N ALA A 216 12.01 32.59 -3.54
CA ALA A 216 12.07 34.05 -3.48
C ALA A 216 11.38 34.62 -4.73
N GLU A 217 10.41 35.52 -4.53
CA GLU A 217 9.88 36.26 -5.67
C GLU A 217 11.06 36.98 -6.34
N PRO A 218 11.28 36.83 -7.67
CA PRO A 218 12.28 37.63 -8.36
C PRO A 218 11.96 39.11 -8.12
N SER A 219 12.94 39.81 -7.53
CA SER A 219 12.79 41.15 -6.94
C SER A 219 12.48 42.21 -7.99
N THR A 220 12.68 41.90 -9.28
CA THR A 220 12.45 42.82 -10.39
C THR A 220 11.87 42.12 -11.64
N TYR A 221 11.24 42.90 -12.52
CA TYR A 221 10.77 42.43 -13.83
C TYR A 221 11.89 41.80 -14.66
N LEU A 222 13.11 42.34 -14.55
CA LEU A 222 14.28 41.85 -15.26
C LEU A 222 14.72 40.48 -14.75
N GLU A 223 14.59 40.23 -13.44
CA GLU A 223 14.81 38.91 -12.85
C GLU A 223 13.71 37.91 -13.22
N LYS A 224 12.45 38.36 -13.37
CA LYS A 224 11.35 37.53 -13.92
C LYS A 224 11.67 37.05 -15.34
N VAL A 225 12.16 37.96 -16.21
CA VAL A 225 12.54 37.63 -17.59
C VAL A 225 13.75 36.68 -17.62
N LYS A 226 14.75 36.90 -16.75
CA LYS A 226 15.92 36.00 -16.65
C LYS A 226 15.54 34.60 -16.15
N ALA A 227 14.69 34.49 -15.14
CA ALA A 227 14.22 33.19 -14.64
C ALA A 227 13.40 32.44 -15.71
N PHE A 228 12.55 33.15 -16.44
CA PHE A 228 11.77 32.58 -17.55
C PHE A 228 12.69 32.06 -18.67
N LEU A 229 13.64 32.88 -19.14
CA LEU A 229 14.57 32.50 -20.20
C LEU A 229 15.55 31.39 -19.77
N GLY A 230 16.01 31.41 -18.52
CA GLY A 230 16.88 30.35 -17.97
C GLY A 230 16.20 28.99 -17.89
N ASN A 231 14.89 28.95 -17.62
CA ASN A 231 14.10 27.73 -17.65
C ASN A 231 13.87 27.24 -19.09
N VAL A 232 13.60 28.14 -20.05
CA VAL A 232 13.46 27.78 -21.47
C VAL A 232 14.76 27.20 -22.04
N ALA A 233 15.92 27.77 -21.68
CA ALA A 233 17.23 27.28 -22.12
C ALA A 233 17.57 25.87 -21.60
N ARG A 234 17.07 25.50 -20.41
CA ARG A 234 17.22 24.14 -19.86
C ARG A 234 16.34 23.10 -20.59
N PHE A 235 15.18 23.50 -21.10
CA PHE A 235 14.33 22.64 -21.92
C PHE A 235 14.81 22.50 -23.38
N SER A 236 15.61 23.45 -23.88
CA SER A 236 16.22 23.35 -25.22
C SER A 236 17.59 22.66 -25.24
N ALA A 237 18.14 22.29 -24.08
CA ALA A 237 19.42 21.60 -23.93
C ALA A 237 19.27 20.12 -23.52
N ALA A 238 18.04 19.59 -23.54
CA ALA A 238 17.72 18.17 -23.38
C ALA A 238 17.31 17.56 -24.72
#